data_AF-A0A8H6Z4R3-F1
#
_entry.id   AF-A0A8H6Z4R3-F1
#
_cell.length_a   1.000
_cell.length_b   1.000
_cell.length_c   1.000
_cell.angle_alpha   90.00
_cell.angle_beta   90.00
_cell.angle_gamma   90.00
#
_symmetry.space_group_name_H-M   'P 1'
#
loop_
_entity.id
_entity.type
_entity.pdbx_description
1 polymer ?
#
loop_
_entity_poly.entity_id
_entity_poly.type
_entity_poly.pdbx_seq_one_letter_code
_entity_poly.pdbx_strand_id
1 'polypeptide(L)'
;MSTEDAPVAEPLSPSAPKPPPTEPAAMATANKRRPKLDLSEPQKRKRGGMFGLLLGTLNKAKIEDKERSASEAAKKRQLIDQRLQNKLRKETDSVRRAEEARKDKLNANRKEEDLQLKDSIYKLRRTRLPLLANFLLTSDIIPASATEEDPAPLPLALSTVPRGHPPPLYYLPAVLTPAQESYIKRRKAQVLEAVDKEYTAFLEERAAGITEILELRKAVAEEEARKKSERDAEMETQTRAPKSAGDVEMDIDDGDRDSATLGTAASNKELAEEEEMKKEKEEPLVVPADGDDAVEY
;
A
#
# COMPACT_ATOMS: atom_id res chain seq x y z
N MET A 1 43.66 -8.97 -28.71
CA MET A 1 44.37 -7.78 -28.22
C MET A 1 43.33 -6.73 -27.87
N SER A 2 43.31 -6.33 -26.60
CA SER A 2 42.76 -5.10 -25.99
C SER A 2 41.23 -4.88 -26.11
N THR A 3 40.42 -5.11 -25.06
CA THR A 3 40.17 -4.26 -23.87
C THR A 3 39.82 -2.81 -24.21
N GLU A 4 38.58 -2.39 -23.98
CA GLU A 4 38.21 -1.44 -22.91
C GLU A 4 36.69 -1.20 -22.86
N ASP A 5 36.16 -1.26 -21.65
CA ASP A 5 34.77 -1.26 -21.25
C ASP A 5 34.61 -0.22 -20.12
N ALA A 6 33.47 0.48 -20.13
CA ALA A 6 32.88 1.33 -19.08
C ALA A 6 33.52 2.72 -18.74
N PRO A 7 32.80 3.62 -18.00
CA PRO A 7 31.47 4.15 -18.32
C PRO A 7 31.34 5.69 -18.14
N VAL A 8 30.20 6.21 -18.61
CA VAL A 8 29.75 7.62 -18.62
C VAL A 8 29.42 8.16 -17.23
N ALA A 9 29.81 9.41 -16.99
CA ALA A 9 29.71 10.14 -15.72
C ALA A 9 28.33 10.79 -15.48
N GLU A 10 27.80 10.64 -14.25
CA GLU A 10 26.74 11.47 -13.67
C GLU A 10 27.34 12.61 -12.82
N PRO A 11 26.73 13.83 -12.80
CA PRO A 11 27.23 14.94 -12.00
C PRO A 11 26.69 14.93 -10.55
N LEU A 12 27.64 14.96 -9.61
CA LEU A 12 27.45 15.14 -8.17
C LEU A 12 27.04 16.58 -7.81
N SER A 13 25.95 16.71 -7.05
CA SER A 13 25.51 17.93 -6.36
C SER A 13 26.24 18.08 -5.00
N PRO A 14 26.94 19.18 -4.70
CA PRO A 14 27.53 19.41 -3.39
C PRO A 14 26.55 20.09 -2.42
N SER A 15 26.04 19.31 -1.45
CA SER A 15 25.32 19.80 -0.26
C SER A 15 26.32 20.32 0.79
N ALA A 16 26.16 21.58 1.16
CA ALA A 16 26.94 22.27 2.19
C ALA A 16 26.67 21.72 3.62
N PRO A 17 27.70 21.56 4.47
CA PRO A 17 27.52 21.31 5.90
C PRO A 17 27.52 22.60 6.74
N LYS A 18 26.48 22.79 7.56
CA LYS A 18 26.41 23.82 8.62
C LYS A 18 27.26 23.41 9.84
N PRO A 19 28.01 24.33 10.48
CA PRO A 19 28.69 24.06 11.75
C PRO A 19 27.79 24.38 12.96
N PRO A 20 27.85 23.60 14.06
CA PRO A 20 27.34 24.01 15.37
C PRO A 20 28.40 24.76 16.23
N PRO A 21 27.96 25.50 17.27
CA PRO A 21 28.67 26.66 17.82
C PRO A 21 29.63 26.35 18.99
N THR A 22 30.76 27.06 18.95
CA THR A 22 31.47 27.78 20.03
C THR A 22 31.31 27.29 21.48
N GLU A 23 32.29 26.53 21.95
CA GLU A 23 32.64 26.41 23.37
C GLU A 23 33.58 27.57 23.77
N PRO A 24 33.39 28.24 24.92
CA PRO A 24 34.41 29.16 25.44
C PRO A 24 35.42 28.43 26.33
N ALA A 25 36.68 28.44 25.88
CA ALA A 25 37.85 28.22 26.71
C ALA A 25 38.33 29.55 27.33
N ALA A 26 38.53 29.59 28.65
CA ALA A 26 39.48 30.46 29.37
C ALA A 26 39.58 30.00 30.84
N MET A 27 40.67 29.32 31.24
CA MET A 27 41.88 29.89 31.89
C MET A 27 41.58 30.46 33.30
N ALA A 28 41.85 29.70 34.37
CA ALA A 28 43.14 29.65 35.07
C ALA A 28 43.48 30.92 35.87
N THR A 29 43.25 30.88 37.20
CA THR A 29 43.89 31.78 38.17
C THR A 29 44.36 31.03 39.41
N ALA A 30 45.68 30.94 39.53
CA ALA A 30 46.50 31.21 40.71
C ALA A 30 46.30 30.40 42.02
N ASN A 31 47.25 29.49 42.25
CA ASN A 31 48.10 29.39 43.46
C ASN A 31 47.50 29.80 44.81
N LYS A 32 46.99 28.84 45.59
CA LYS A 32 47.11 28.84 47.05
C LYS A 32 47.50 27.45 47.55
N ARG A 33 48.59 27.39 48.30
CA ARG A 33 49.28 26.18 48.77
C ARG A 33 48.35 25.31 49.62
N ARG A 34 48.34 24.00 49.32
CA ARG A 34 47.64 22.98 50.10
C ARG A 34 48.31 22.83 51.48
N PRO A 35 47.58 22.87 52.61
CA PRO A 35 48.12 22.48 53.90
C PRO A 35 48.40 20.97 53.88
N LYS A 36 49.65 20.57 54.12
CA LYS A 36 50.04 19.17 54.26
C LYS A 36 49.32 18.61 55.50
N LEU A 37 48.55 17.56 55.30
CA LEU A 37 47.87 16.81 56.36
C LEU A 37 48.89 15.85 56.97
N ASP A 38 49.33 16.09 58.21
CA ASP A 38 50.12 15.14 58.99
C ASP A 38 49.28 13.89 59.29
N LEU A 39 49.81 12.73 58.90
CA LEU A 39 49.16 11.41 58.94
C LEU A 39 49.47 10.62 60.23
N SER A 40 49.91 11.28 61.32
CA SER A 40 50.38 10.57 62.53
C SER A 40 49.40 10.53 63.71
N GLU A 41 48.15 10.97 63.58
CA GLU A 41 47.16 10.85 64.68
C GLU A 41 45.82 10.26 64.20
N PRO A 42 45.31 9.17 64.80
CA PRO A 42 43.95 8.69 64.57
C PRO A 42 42.99 9.47 65.47
N GLN A 43 42.90 10.79 65.31
CA GLN A 43 41.92 11.59 66.02
C GLN A 43 40.68 11.85 65.17
N LYS A 44 39.61 11.14 65.57
CA LYS A 44 38.18 11.44 65.40
C LYS A 44 37.91 12.92 65.10
N ARG A 45 37.91 13.31 63.83
CA ARG A 45 37.36 14.60 63.39
C ARG A 45 36.17 14.36 62.48
N LYS A 46 35.00 14.63 63.06
CA LYS A 46 33.71 14.87 62.41
C LYS A 46 33.90 15.75 61.16
N ARG A 47 34.14 15.13 60.01
CA ARG A 47 34.10 15.76 58.68
C ARG A 47 33.33 14.88 57.70
N GLY A 48 32.16 14.39 58.14
CA GLY A 48 31.06 14.04 57.23
C GLY A 48 30.35 15.32 56.79
N GLY A 49 31.11 16.25 56.20
CA GLY A 49 30.67 17.59 55.82
C GLY A 49 29.92 17.55 54.49
N MET A 50 28.77 18.22 54.47
CA MET A 50 27.87 18.51 53.35
C MET A 50 27.32 17.31 52.56
N PHE A 51 28.10 16.29 52.21
CA PHE A 51 27.63 15.17 51.39
C PHE A 51 26.54 14.34 52.07
N GLY A 52 26.65 14.09 53.38
CA GLY A 52 25.59 13.41 54.15
C GLY A 52 24.32 14.25 54.34
N LEU A 53 24.45 15.58 54.40
CA LEU A 53 23.31 16.49 54.41
C LEU A 53 22.64 16.57 53.04
N LEU A 54 23.42 16.61 51.95
CA LEU A 54 22.92 16.54 50.57
C LEU A 54 22.24 15.21 50.28
N LEU A 55 22.81 14.07 50.74
CA LEU A 55 22.17 12.76 50.58
C LEU A 55 20.93 12.62 51.46
N GLY A 56 20.95 13.21 52.66
CA GLY A 56 19.80 13.27 53.57
C GLY A 56 18.67 14.16 53.07
N THR A 57 18.97 15.34 52.51
CA THR A 57 17.98 16.23 51.89
C THR A 57 17.49 15.67 50.56
N LEU A 58 18.32 14.94 49.80
CA LEU A 58 17.90 14.25 48.59
C LEU A 58 16.98 13.07 48.90
N ASN A 59 17.28 12.29 49.95
CA ASN A 59 16.38 11.24 50.42
C ASN A 59 15.10 11.82 51.04
N LYS A 60 15.18 12.91 51.80
CA LYS A 60 14.01 13.59 52.36
C LYS A 60 13.13 14.20 51.27
N ALA A 61 13.73 14.85 50.27
CA ALA A 61 13.01 15.33 49.09
C ALA A 61 12.37 14.17 48.32
N LYS A 62 13.04 13.02 48.19
CA LYS A 62 12.48 11.83 47.54
C LYS A 62 11.33 11.19 48.32
N ILE A 63 11.36 11.24 49.65
CA ILE A 63 10.26 10.78 50.53
C ILE A 63 9.09 11.75 50.45
N GLU A 64 9.34 13.06 50.53
CA GLU A 64 8.32 14.10 50.45
C GLU A 64 7.67 14.15 49.05
N ASP A 65 8.45 13.88 47.99
CA ASP A 65 7.95 13.73 46.63
C ASP A 65 7.14 12.43 46.46
N LYS A 66 7.53 11.34 47.15
CA LYS A 66 6.70 10.13 47.29
C LYS A 66 5.39 10.40 48.03
N GLU A 67 5.40 11.22 49.07
CA GLU A 67 4.19 11.56 49.83
C GLU A 67 3.27 12.51 49.04
N ARG A 68 3.83 13.49 48.32
CA ARG A 68 3.08 14.36 47.39
C ARG A 68 2.51 13.59 46.22
N SER A 69 3.28 12.66 45.63
CA SER A 69 2.78 11.77 44.56
C SER A 69 1.83 10.68 45.07
N ALA A 70 1.90 10.31 46.35
CA ALA A 70 0.95 9.40 47.00
C ALA A 70 -0.39 10.06 47.38
N SER A 71 -0.45 11.39 47.39
CA SER A 71 -1.68 12.14 47.60
C SER A 71 -2.77 11.68 46.64
N GLU A 72 -4.00 11.55 47.15
CA GLU A 72 -5.16 11.14 46.33
C GLU A 72 -5.37 12.06 45.11
N ALA A 73 -5.04 13.36 45.25
CA ALA A 73 -5.10 14.31 44.14
C ALA A 73 -4.08 14.00 43.04
N ALA A 74 -2.85 13.60 43.41
CA ALA A 74 -1.82 13.19 42.45
C ALA A 74 -2.18 11.87 41.77
N LYS A 75 -2.72 10.90 42.51
CA LYS A 75 -3.26 9.65 41.94
C LYS A 75 -4.40 9.90 40.96
N LYS A 76 -5.33 10.81 41.28
CA LYS A 76 -6.42 11.22 40.37
C LYS A 76 -5.89 11.86 39.09
N ARG A 77 -4.87 12.73 39.18
CA ARG A 77 -4.19 13.30 38.00
C ARG A 77 -3.53 12.23 37.14
N GLN A 78 -2.77 11.32 37.75
CA GLN A 78 -2.14 10.20 37.05
C GLN A 78 -3.17 9.32 36.32
N LEU A 79 -4.33 9.04 36.94
CA LEU A 79 -5.40 8.28 36.29
C LEU A 79 -6.01 9.03 35.11
N ILE A 80 -6.16 10.35 35.19
CA ILE A 80 -6.65 11.19 34.08
C ILE A 80 -5.63 11.20 32.94
N ASP A 81 -4.36 11.45 33.23
CA ASP A 81 -3.29 11.46 32.24
C ASP A 81 -3.13 10.10 31.57
N GLN A 82 -3.23 9.01 32.33
CA GLN A 82 -3.20 7.65 31.79
C GLN A 82 -4.41 7.37 30.89
N ARG A 83 -5.62 7.82 31.27
CA ARG A 83 -6.81 7.71 30.41
C ARG A 83 -6.64 8.51 29.12
N LEU A 84 -6.08 9.71 29.21
CA LEU A 84 -5.85 10.59 28.06
C LEU A 84 -4.81 10.00 27.11
N GLN A 85 -3.68 9.50 27.63
CA GLN A 85 -2.69 8.79 26.82
C GLN A 85 -3.26 7.53 26.16
N ASN A 86 -4.09 6.77 26.87
CA ASN A 86 -4.74 5.59 26.31
C ASN A 86 -5.74 5.97 25.20
N LYS A 87 -6.47 7.08 25.34
CA LYS A 87 -7.34 7.61 24.28
C LYS A 87 -6.54 8.02 23.05
N LEU A 88 -5.47 8.81 23.23
CA LEU A 88 -4.60 9.23 22.14
C LEU A 88 -3.98 8.04 21.39
N ARG A 89 -3.54 7.00 22.11
CA ARG A 89 -3.04 5.77 21.48
C ARG A 89 -4.11 5.06 20.67
N LYS A 90 -5.31 4.88 21.24
CA LYS A 90 -6.45 4.25 20.54
C LYS A 90 -6.87 5.03 19.29
N GLU A 91 -6.95 6.35 19.38
CA GLU A 91 -7.29 7.22 18.25
C GLU A 91 -6.22 7.14 17.16
N THR A 92 -4.93 7.21 17.53
CA THR A 92 -3.82 7.08 16.58
C THR A 92 -3.82 5.72 15.88
N ASP A 93 -4.01 4.63 16.64
CA ASP A 93 -4.07 3.28 16.08
C ASP A 93 -5.32 3.07 15.20
N SER A 94 -6.46 3.68 15.57
CA SER A 94 -7.69 3.65 14.78
C SER A 94 -7.56 4.39 13.46
N VAL A 95 -6.94 5.58 13.47
CA VAL A 95 -6.64 6.34 12.24
C VAL A 95 -5.69 5.53 11.35
N ARG A 96 -4.62 4.96 11.91
CA ARG A 96 -3.67 4.15 11.16
C ARG A 96 -4.33 2.93 10.50
N ARG A 97 -5.13 2.17 11.26
CA ARG A 97 -5.87 1.01 10.72
C ARG A 97 -6.87 1.41 9.64
N ALA A 98 -7.57 2.54 9.82
CA ALA A 98 -8.49 3.05 8.81
C ALA A 98 -7.77 3.47 7.51
N GLU A 99 -6.57 4.05 7.61
CA GLU A 99 -5.74 4.36 6.44
C GLU A 99 -5.22 3.10 5.74
N GLU A 100 -4.79 2.09 6.50
CA GLU A 100 -4.35 0.79 5.97
C GLU A 100 -5.52 0.09 5.24
N ALA A 101 -6.71 0.01 5.83
CA ALA A 101 -7.90 -0.54 5.17
C ALA A 101 -8.28 0.22 3.89
N ARG A 102 -8.15 1.57 3.88
CA ARG A 102 -8.39 2.36 2.66
C ARG A 102 -7.36 2.06 1.57
N LYS A 103 -6.09 1.87 1.94
CA LYS A 103 -5.02 1.49 0.99
C LYS A 103 -5.30 0.10 0.42
N ASP A 104 -5.69 -0.85 1.24
CA ASP A 104 -5.99 -2.22 0.80
C ASP A 104 -7.20 -2.25 -0.14
N LYS A 105 -8.23 -1.45 0.13
CA LYS A 105 -9.37 -1.27 -0.78
C LYS A 105 -8.94 -0.73 -2.15
N LEU A 106 -8.11 0.31 -2.17
CA LEU A 106 -7.60 0.88 -3.43
C LEU A 106 -6.68 -0.10 -4.17
N ASN A 107 -5.85 -0.83 -3.45
CA ASN A 107 -4.98 -1.86 -4.01
C ASN A 107 -5.80 -3.01 -4.62
N ALA A 108 -6.87 -3.46 -3.96
CA ALA A 108 -7.77 -4.48 -4.50
C ALA A 108 -8.40 -4.03 -5.82
N ASN A 109 -8.91 -2.80 -5.88
CA ASN A 109 -9.50 -2.23 -7.10
C ASN A 109 -8.47 -2.13 -8.23
N ARG A 110 -7.27 -1.62 -7.94
CA ARG A 110 -6.20 -1.49 -8.93
C ARG A 110 -5.80 -2.86 -9.50
N LYS A 111 -5.65 -3.87 -8.65
CA LYS A 111 -5.30 -5.23 -9.09
C LYS A 111 -6.40 -5.85 -9.95
N GLU A 112 -7.66 -5.58 -9.62
CA GLU A 112 -8.80 -6.05 -10.42
C GLU A 112 -8.82 -5.41 -11.81
N GLU A 113 -8.63 -4.10 -11.91
CA GLU A 113 -8.51 -3.38 -13.19
C GLU A 113 -7.34 -3.91 -14.03
N ASP A 114 -6.16 -4.08 -13.41
CA ASP A 114 -4.98 -4.63 -14.07
C ASP A 114 -5.23 -6.06 -14.59
N LEU A 115 -5.92 -6.90 -13.80
CA LEU A 115 -6.29 -8.26 -14.19
C LEU A 115 -7.28 -8.27 -15.36
N GLN A 116 -8.28 -7.38 -15.35
CA GLN A 116 -9.22 -7.21 -16.46
C GLN A 116 -8.52 -6.75 -17.74
N LEU A 117 -7.59 -5.79 -17.65
CA LEU A 117 -6.79 -5.35 -18.79
C LEU A 117 -5.96 -6.50 -19.35
N LYS A 118 -5.26 -7.27 -18.50
CA LYS A 118 -4.53 -8.47 -18.92
C LYS A 118 -5.43 -9.47 -19.63
N ASP A 119 -6.60 -9.78 -19.07
CA ASP A 119 -7.56 -10.72 -19.68
C ASP A 119 -7.96 -10.27 -21.09
N SER A 120 -8.24 -8.97 -21.28
CA SER A 120 -8.56 -8.42 -22.60
C SER A 120 -7.40 -8.57 -23.59
N ILE A 121 -6.15 -8.37 -23.15
CA ILE A 121 -4.95 -8.50 -23.98
C ILE A 121 -4.74 -9.95 -24.40
N TYR A 122 -4.81 -10.91 -23.46
CA TYR A 122 -4.61 -12.33 -23.77
C TYR A 122 -5.72 -12.87 -24.67
N LYS A 123 -6.99 -12.46 -24.47
CA LYS A 123 -8.09 -12.78 -25.39
C LYS A 123 -7.84 -12.24 -26.80
N LEU A 124 -7.37 -10.99 -26.92
CA LEU A 124 -7.03 -10.40 -28.21
C LEU A 124 -5.87 -11.14 -28.89
N ARG A 125 -4.82 -11.50 -28.14
CA ARG A 125 -3.69 -12.27 -28.67
C ARG A 125 -4.11 -13.65 -29.14
N ARG A 126 -4.92 -14.35 -28.34
CA ARG A 126 -5.41 -15.70 -28.65
C ARG A 126 -6.23 -15.77 -29.92
N THR A 127 -7.01 -14.73 -30.19
CA THR A 127 -7.80 -14.65 -31.43
C THR A 127 -6.98 -14.13 -32.61
N ARG A 128 -6.14 -13.11 -32.39
CA ARG A 128 -5.49 -12.38 -33.49
C ARG A 128 -4.20 -13.01 -33.99
N LEU A 129 -3.34 -13.53 -33.10
CA LEU A 129 -2.03 -14.06 -33.51
C LEU A 129 -2.13 -15.30 -34.41
N PRO A 130 -3.01 -16.28 -34.14
CA PRO A 130 -3.19 -17.42 -35.05
C PRO A 130 -3.68 -17.00 -36.44
N LEU A 131 -4.48 -15.93 -36.53
CA LEU A 131 -4.92 -15.38 -37.81
C LEU A 131 -3.77 -14.73 -38.58
N LEU A 132 -2.92 -13.95 -37.91
CA LEU A 132 -1.76 -13.30 -38.50
C LEU A 132 -0.66 -14.30 -38.91
N ALA A 133 -0.56 -15.44 -38.22
CA ALA A 133 0.37 -16.52 -38.57
C ALA A 133 0.09 -17.15 -39.95
N ASN A 134 -1.07 -16.89 -40.55
CA ASN A 134 -1.39 -17.31 -41.92
C ASN A 134 -0.69 -16.46 -43.00
N PHE A 135 -0.11 -15.31 -42.64
CA PHE A 135 0.49 -14.36 -43.57
C PHE A 135 2.02 -14.40 -43.48
N LEU A 136 2.66 -14.04 -44.60
CA LEU A 136 4.09 -13.77 -44.66
C LEU A 136 4.35 -12.30 -44.29
N LEU A 137 5.53 -12.04 -43.73
CA LEU A 137 6.03 -10.70 -43.45
C LEU A 137 7.17 -10.36 -44.40
N THR A 138 7.31 -9.09 -44.72
CA THR A 138 8.45 -8.59 -45.50
C THR A 138 9.80 -8.73 -44.78
N SER A 139 9.77 -8.92 -43.46
CA SER A 139 10.94 -9.20 -42.63
C SER A 139 11.29 -10.68 -42.50
N ASP A 140 10.49 -11.59 -43.09
CA ASP A 140 10.72 -13.02 -42.96
C ASP A 140 11.89 -13.48 -43.82
N ILE A 141 12.80 -14.24 -43.20
CA ILE A 141 13.91 -14.90 -43.89
C ILE A 141 13.48 -16.35 -44.15
N ILE A 142 13.14 -16.66 -45.39
CA ILE A 142 12.70 -17.99 -45.82
C ILE A 142 13.82 -18.62 -46.67
N PRO A 143 14.56 -19.61 -46.14
CA PRO A 143 15.60 -20.27 -46.91
C PRO A 143 14.98 -21.07 -48.07
N ALA A 144 15.54 -20.92 -49.28
CA ALA A 144 15.05 -21.60 -50.48
C ALA A 144 15.18 -23.14 -50.40
N SER A 145 16.09 -23.64 -49.56
CA SER A 145 16.36 -25.05 -49.31
C SER A 145 15.80 -25.53 -47.96
N ALA A 146 14.70 -24.95 -47.48
CA ALA A 146 14.07 -25.34 -46.22
C ALA A 146 13.54 -26.79 -46.29
N THR A 147 14.42 -27.76 -46.09
CA THR A 147 14.06 -29.13 -45.74
C THR A 147 13.42 -29.10 -44.35
N GLU A 148 12.40 -29.94 -44.09
CA GLU A 148 11.62 -29.93 -42.85
C GLU A 148 12.45 -30.07 -41.56
N GLU A 149 13.70 -30.50 -41.68
CA GLU A 149 14.60 -30.82 -40.58
C GLU A 149 15.39 -29.64 -39.99
N ASP A 150 15.44 -28.47 -40.63
CA ASP A 150 16.33 -27.39 -40.16
C ASP A 150 15.62 -26.51 -39.12
N PRO A 151 15.94 -26.60 -37.81
CA PRO A 151 15.18 -25.96 -36.76
C PRO A 151 15.71 -24.54 -36.53
N ALA A 152 15.92 -23.76 -37.59
CA ALA A 152 16.26 -22.35 -37.43
C ALA A 152 15.20 -21.70 -36.51
N PRO A 153 15.59 -21.09 -35.38
CA PRO A 153 14.65 -20.54 -34.44
C PRO A 153 13.90 -19.42 -35.15
N LEU A 154 12.61 -19.64 -35.40
CA LEU A 154 11.76 -18.57 -35.87
C LEU A 154 11.84 -17.44 -34.82
N PRO A 155 11.99 -16.17 -35.24
CA PRO A 155 12.01 -15.05 -34.30
C PRO A 155 10.79 -15.19 -33.39
N LEU A 156 11.04 -15.25 -32.07
CA LEU A 156 10.12 -15.61 -30.98
C LEU A 156 8.65 -15.48 -31.42
N ALA A 157 7.89 -16.58 -31.42
CA ALA A 157 6.52 -16.64 -31.94
C ALA A 157 5.55 -15.59 -31.34
N LEU A 158 5.90 -15.01 -30.19
CA LEU A 158 5.15 -13.96 -29.48
C LEU A 158 5.90 -12.61 -29.42
N SER A 159 7.12 -12.52 -29.95
CA SER A 159 7.87 -11.28 -29.99
C SER A 159 7.18 -10.29 -30.92
N THR A 160 7.13 -9.02 -30.49
CA THR A 160 6.63 -7.96 -31.32
C THR A 160 7.49 -7.85 -32.57
N VAL A 161 6.86 -7.86 -33.74
CA VAL A 161 7.56 -7.66 -35.01
C VAL A 161 8.41 -6.39 -34.90
N PRO A 162 9.71 -6.43 -35.31
CA PRO A 162 10.59 -5.29 -35.20
C PRO A 162 9.95 -4.05 -35.83
N ARG A 163 9.88 -2.96 -35.06
CA ARG A 163 9.36 -1.68 -35.55
C ARG A 163 10.44 -1.00 -36.40
N GLY A 164 10.60 -1.49 -37.63
CA GLY A 164 11.45 -0.88 -38.65
C GLY A 164 10.72 0.23 -39.42
N HIS A 165 11.49 1.08 -40.08
CA HIS A 165 11.00 1.97 -41.14
C HIS A 165 11.58 1.50 -42.48
N PRO A 166 10.76 1.06 -43.45
CA PRO A 166 9.30 1.03 -43.43
C PRO A 166 8.71 -0.06 -42.50
N PRO A 167 7.46 0.12 -42.02
CA PRO A 167 6.78 -0.91 -41.23
C PRO A 167 6.65 -2.22 -42.04
N PRO A 168 6.88 -3.38 -41.40
CA PRO A 168 6.73 -4.66 -42.07
C PRO A 168 5.27 -4.88 -42.46
N LEU A 169 5.07 -5.38 -43.68
CA LEU A 169 3.76 -5.61 -44.25
C LEU A 169 3.41 -7.10 -44.17
N TYR A 170 2.17 -7.38 -43.80
CA TYR A 170 1.59 -8.73 -43.90
C TYR A 170 1.04 -8.92 -45.30
N TYR A 171 1.48 -9.97 -45.98
CA TYR A 171 1.00 -10.30 -47.32
C TYR A 171 0.82 -11.80 -47.47
N LEU A 172 -0.06 -12.19 -48.38
CA LEU A 172 -0.27 -13.58 -48.75
C LEU A 172 -0.29 -13.66 -50.29
N PRO A 173 0.77 -14.19 -50.91
CA PRO A 173 0.79 -14.42 -52.36
C PRO A 173 -0.34 -15.34 -52.80
N ALA A 174 -0.87 -15.12 -54.01
CA ALA A 174 -1.90 -15.98 -54.58
C ALA A 174 -1.40 -17.41 -54.86
N VAL A 175 -0.11 -17.56 -55.16
CA VAL A 175 0.57 -18.85 -55.35
C VAL A 175 1.75 -18.89 -54.39
N LEU A 176 1.76 -19.88 -53.49
CA LEU A 176 2.84 -20.10 -52.52
C LEU A 176 3.87 -21.07 -53.08
N THR A 177 5.14 -20.84 -52.76
CA THR A 177 6.19 -21.84 -53.00
C THR A 177 6.14 -22.93 -51.92
N PRO A 178 6.60 -24.16 -52.20
CA PRO A 178 6.61 -25.23 -51.19
C PRO A 178 7.36 -24.84 -49.90
N ALA A 179 8.45 -24.07 -50.03
CA ALA A 179 9.20 -23.53 -48.90
C ALA A 179 8.39 -22.50 -48.08
N GLN A 180 7.54 -21.69 -48.72
CA GLN A 180 6.65 -20.77 -48.02
C GLN A 180 5.50 -21.51 -47.31
N GLU A 181 4.96 -22.56 -47.94
CA GLU A 181 3.91 -23.37 -47.32
C GLU A 181 4.38 -24.09 -46.06
N SER A 182 5.54 -24.74 -46.11
CA SER A 182 6.13 -25.41 -44.94
C SER A 182 6.44 -24.39 -43.83
N TYR A 183 6.96 -23.23 -44.20
CA TYR A 183 7.23 -22.12 -43.29
C TYR A 183 5.97 -21.61 -42.57
N ILE A 184 4.90 -21.34 -43.32
CA ILE A 184 3.61 -20.90 -42.77
C ILE A 184 3.03 -21.98 -41.86
N LYS A 185 3.04 -23.26 -42.28
CA LYS A 185 2.55 -24.38 -41.45
C LYS A 185 3.30 -24.47 -40.11
N ARG A 186 4.63 -24.41 -40.16
CA ARG A 186 5.48 -24.42 -38.95
C ARG A 186 5.21 -23.22 -38.05
N ARG A 187 5.10 -22.01 -38.63
CA ARG A 187 4.76 -20.79 -37.89
C ARG A 187 3.40 -20.91 -37.21
N LYS A 188 2.37 -21.39 -37.91
CA LYS A 188 1.03 -21.59 -37.32
C LYS A 188 1.08 -22.52 -36.12
N ALA A 189 1.77 -23.66 -36.25
CA ALA A 189 1.92 -24.61 -35.15
C ALA A 189 2.62 -23.96 -33.95
N GLN A 190 3.74 -23.26 -34.18
CA GLN A 190 4.49 -22.60 -33.11
C GLN A 190 3.72 -21.45 -32.46
N VAL A 191 3.03 -20.62 -33.23
CA VAL A 191 2.23 -19.51 -32.70
C VAL A 191 1.05 -20.05 -31.90
N LEU A 192 0.35 -21.07 -32.39
CA LEU A 192 -0.75 -21.70 -31.67
C LEU A 192 -0.27 -22.29 -30.34
N GLU A 193 0.81 -23.07 -30.38
CA GLU A 193 1.41 -23.65 -29.17
C GLU A 193 1.88 -22.57 -28.18
N ALA A 194 2.52 -21.51 -28.67
CA ALA A 194 2.98 -20.42 -27.82
C ALA A 194 1.83 -19.62 -27.19
N VAL A 195 0.78 -19.33 -27.98
CA VAL A 195 -0.43 -18.65 -27.51
C VAL A 195 -1.16 -19.48 -26.47
N ASP A 196 -1.28 -20.79 -26.69
CA ASP A 196 -1.96 -21.68 -25.73
C ASP A 196 -1.16 -21.78 -24.42
N LYS A 197 0.17 -21.93 -24.50
CA LYS A 197 1.06 -21.90 -23.33
C LYS A 197 0.97 -20.58 -22.56
N GLU A 198 1.00 -19.46 -23.29
CA GLU A 198 0.84 -18.13 -22.71
C GLU A 198 -0.52 -17.98 -22.03
N TYR A 199 -1.59 -18.49 -22.64
CA TYR A 199 -2.95 -18.43 -22.11
C TYR A 199 -3.12 -19.32 -20.87
N THR A 200 -2.55 -20.54 -20.84
CA THR A 200 -2.60 -21.40 -19.65
C THR A 200 -1.86 -20.77 -18.47
N ALA A 201 -0.68 -20.19 -18.72
CA ALA A 201 0.06 -19.46 -17.69
C ALA A 201 -0.74 -18.25 -17.16
N PHE A 202 -1.41 -17.53 -18.05
CA PHE A 202 -2.29 -16.43 -17.65
C PHE A 202 -3.51 -16.91 -16.83
N LEU A 203 -4.09 -18.08 -17.13
CA LEU A 203 -5.20 -18.61 -16.33
C LEU A 203 -4.77 -18.91 -14.88
N GLU A 204 -3.55 -19.42 -14.70
CA GLU A 204 -2.95 -19.61 -13.37
C GLU A 204 -2.73 -18.28 -12.65
N GLU A 205 -2.14 -17.29 -13.35
CA GLU A 205 -1.97 -15.93 -12.81
C GLU A 205 -3.31 -15.29 -12.45
N ARG A 206 -4.34 -15.47 -13.28
CA ARG A 206 -5.69 -14.95 -13.06
C ARG A 206 -6.32 -15.59 -11.83
N ALA A 207 -6.20 -16.91 -11.67
CA ALA A 207 -6.71 -17.60 -10.50
C ALA A 207 -6.04 -17.08 -9.21
N ALA A 208 -4.71 -16.95 -9.23
CA ALA A 208 -3.95 -16.39 -8.11
C ALA A 208 -4.30 -14.92 -7.82
N GLY A 209 -4.48 -14.11 -8.86
CA GLY A 209 -4.87 -12.70 -8.73
C GLY A 209 -6.28 -12.54 -8.16
N ILE A 210 -7.24 -13.40 -8.56
CA ILE A 210 -8.58 -13.41 -7.99
C ILE A 210 -8.53 -13.76 -6.51
N THR A 211 -7.75 -14.78 -6.11
CA THR A 211 -7.62 -15.15 -4.69
C THR A 211 -7.02 -14.01 -3.87
N GLU A 212 -6.00 -13.33 -4.39
CA GLU A 212 -5.37 -12.19 -3.72
C GLU A 212 -6.33 -11.00 -3.57
N ILE A 213 -7.12 -10.69 -4.60
CA ILE A 213 -8.15 -9.64 -4.54
C ILE A 213 -9.22 -9.99 -3.49
N LEU A 214 -9.64 -11.26 -3.44
CA LEU A 214 -10.61 -11.73 -2.45
C LEU A 214 -10.06 -11.62 -1.02
N GLU A 215 -8.79 -11.95 -0.81
CA GLU A 215 -8.11 -11.79 0.49
C GLU A 215 -8.04 -10.31 0.92
N LEU A 216 -7.66 -9.41 0.01
CA LEU A 216 -7.64 -7.97 0.29
C LEU A 216 -9.04 -7.45 0.63
N ARG A 217 -10.06 -7.83 -0.15
CA ARG A 217 -11.46 -7.44 0.12
C ARG A 217 -11.97 -8.00 1.44
N LYS A 218 -11.58 -9.22 1.79
CA LYS A 218 -11.91 -9.84 3.08
C LYS A 218 -11.26 -9.07 4.24
N ALA A 219 -9.98 -8.74 4.14
CA ALA A 219 -9.28 -7.95 5.16
C ALA A 219 -9.93 -6.57 5.37
N VAL A 220 -10.30 -5.90 4.28
CA VAL A 220 -11.04 -4.63 4.32
C VAL A 220 -12.40 -4.81 5.01
N ALA A 221 -13.16 -5.85 4.66
CA ALA A 221 -14.46 -6.12 5.27
C ALA A 221 -14.34 -6.43 6.78
N GLU A 222 -13.32 -7.18 7.20
CA GLU A 222 -13.05 -7.48 8.60
C GLU A 222 -12.70 -6.24 9.41
N GLU A 223 -11.81 -5.37 8.89
CA GLU A 223 -11.46 -4.10 9.57
C GLU A 223 -12.62 -3.09 9.57
N GLU A 224 -13.43 -3.03 8.51
CA GLU A 224 -14.65 -2.21 8.48
C GLU A 224 -15.70 -2.70 9.49
N ALA A 225 -15.91 -4.02 9.60
CA ALA A 225 -16.80 -4.62 10.59
C ALA A 225 -16.31 -4.37 12.03
N ARG A 226 -15.00 -4.51 12.25
CA ARG A 226 -14.37 -4.19 13.54
C ARG A 226 -14.56 -2.73 13.90
N LYS A 227 -14.26 -1.81 12.99
CA LYS A 227 -14.45 -0.37 13.19
C LYS A 227 -15.90 -0.01 13.50
N LYS A 228 -16.86 -0.68 12.84
CA LYS A 228 -18.29 -0.52 13.13
C LYS A 228 -18.60 -0.96 14.56
N SER A 229 -18.15 -2.14 14.97
CA SER A 229 -18.36 -2.63 16.34
C SER A 229 -17.71 -1.75 17.43
N GLU A 230 -16.53 -1.18 17.15
CA GLU A 230 -15.85 -0.24 18.06
C GLU A 230 -16.66 1.06 18.22
N ARG A 231 -17.23 1.60 17.12
CA ARG A 231 -18.11 2.78 17.16
C ARG A 231 -19.42 2.53 17.90
N ASP A 232 -20.04 1.37 17.67
CA ASP A 232 -21.30 1.00 18.33
C ASP A 232 -21.10 0.90 19.84
N ALA A 233 -19.99 0.31 20.29
CA ALA A 233 -19.61 0.25 21.71
C ALA A 233 -19.32 1.64 22.32
N GLU A 234 -18.73 2.56 21.55
CA GLU A 234 -18.51 3.94 22.00
C GLU A 234 -19.83 4.71 22.17
N MET A 235 -20.81 4.54 21.26
CA MET A 235 -22.13 5.16 21.42
C MET A 235 -22.89 4.63 22.64
N GLU A 236 -22.80 3.32 22.92
CA GLU A 236 -23.45 2.72 24.09
C GLU A 236 -22.84 3.24 25.41
N THR A 237 -21.53 3.46 25.45
CA THR A 237 -20.88 4.05 26.65
C THR A 237 -21.18 5.53 26.85
N GLN A 238 -21.39 6.31 25.79
CA GLN A 238 -21.79 7.73 25.91
C GLN A 238 -23.24 7.91 26.36
N THR A 239 -24.16 7.05 25.93
CA THR A 239 -25.58 7.15 26.31
C THR A 239 -25.86 6.76 27.77
N ARG A 240 -24.94 6.05 28.43
CA ARG A 240 -25.10 5.58 29.82
C ARG A 240 -24.42 6.46 30.88
N ALA A 241 -23.64 7.46 30.47
CA ALA A 241 -23.10 8.45 31.40
C ALA A 241 -24.24 9.40 31.83
N PRO A 242 -24.55 9.52 33.14
CA PRO A 242 -25.58 10.45 33.59
C PRO A 242 -25.17 11.86 33.17
N LYS A 243 -26.03 12.53 32.40
CA LYS A 243 -25.92 13.96 32.09
C LYS A 243 -25.71 14.69 33.42
N SER A 244 -24.47 15.09 33.71
CA SER A 244 -24.19 15.97 34.84
C SER A 244 -24.88 17.29 34.53
N ALA A 245 -25.98 17.53 35.22
CA ALA A 245 -26.73 18.77 35.17
C ALA A 245 -25.78 19.94 35.51
N GLY A 246 -25.52 20.81 34.54
CA GLY A 246 -24.71 22.00 34.77
C GLY A 246 -23.84 22.44 33.60
N ASP A 247 -24.22 22.15 32.35
CA ASP A 247 -23.65 22.86 31.20
C ASP A 247 -24.65 23.93 30.77
N VAL A 248 -24.27 25.18 31.00
CA VAL A 248 -25.04 26.37 30.68
C VAL A 248 -24.97 26.54 29.18
N GLU A 249 -26.10 26.28 28.52
CA GLU A 249 -26.39 26.62 27.14
C GLU A 249 -26.19 28.13 26.96
N MET A 250 -25.00 28.54 26.52
CA MET A 250 -24.79 29.89 26.01
C MET A 250 -25.28 29.89 24.57
N ASP A 251 -26.57 30.19 24.41
CA ASP A 251 -27.17 30.67 23.17
C ASP A 251 -26.37 31.91 22.71
N ILE A 252 -25.40 31.70 21.83
CA ILE A 252 -24.83 32.76 21.03
C ILE A 252 -25.82 32.97 19.88
N ASP A 253 -26.73 33.91 20.11
CA ASP A 253 -27.55 34.57 19.10
C ASP A 253 -26.63 35.36 18.16
N ASP A 254 -26.00 34.66 17.22
CA ASP A 254 -25.28 35.26 16.10
C ASP A 254 -26.28 35.74 15.06
N GLY A 255 -26.77 36.96 15.31
CA GLY A 255 -27.51 37.74 14.34
C GLY A 255 -26.75 37.93 13.03
N ASP A 256 -27.50 37.80 11.96
CA ASP A 256 -27.45 38.68 10.79
C ASP A 256 -26.10 38.76 10.06
N ARG A 257 -25.88 37.81 9.14
CA ARG A 257 -24.99 38.00 8.00
C ARG A 257 -25.63 37.50 6.72
N ASP A 258 -26.47 38.36 6.16
CA ASP A 258 -26.66 38.49 4.72
C ASP A 258 -25.29 38.65 4.04
N SER A 259 -24.79 37.60 3.40
CA SER A 259 -23.83 37.76 2.31
C SER A 259 -24.05 36.71 1.24
N ALA A 260 -24.62 37.18 0.14
CA ALA A 260 -24.78 36.48 -1.11
C ALA A 260 -23.51 35.71 -1.52
N THR A 261 -23.63 34.40 -1.67
CA THR A 261 -22.71 33.62 -2.52
C THR A 261 -23.53 32.71 -3.43
N LEU A 262 -23.52 33.12 -4.69
CA LEU A 262 -24.00 32.39 -5.86
C LEU A 262 -23.29 31.03 -5.97
N GLY A 263 -24.08 29.98 -6.19
CA GLY A 263 -23.82 28.96 -7.20
C GLY A 263 -22.76 27.91 -6.89
N THR A 264 -23.20 26.74 -6.40
CA THR A 264 -22.94 25.43 -7.05
C THR A 264 -23.67 24.33 -6.27
N ALA A 265 -24.98 24.21 -6.55
CA ALA A 265 -25.78 23.07 -6.15
C ALA A 265 -25.80 22.06 -7.30
N ALA A 266 -24.86 21.13 -7.30
CA ALA A 266 -24.97 19.84 -7.99
C ALA A 266 -23.88 18.90 -7.46
N SER A 267 -24.31 17.70 -7.04
CA SER A 267 -23.50 16.55 -6.62
C SER A 267 -23.38 16.36 -5.11
N ASN A 268 -24.44 15.78 -4.53
CA ASN A 268 -24.40 14.79 -3.44
C ASN A 268 -25.83 14.34 -3.08
N LYS A 269 -26.56 13.84 -4.08
CA LYS A 269 -27.86 13.16 -3.90
C LYS A 269 -27.95 11.95 -4.83
N GLU A 270 -26.99 11.03 -4.71
CA GLU A 270 -26.98 9.75 -5.46
C GLU A 270 -26.54 8.55 -4.61
N LEU A 271 -26.48 8.66 -3.28
CA LEU A 271 -26.04 7.55 -2.41
C LEU A 271 -27.09 7.11 -1.37
N ALA A 272 -28.36 7.46 -1.58
CA ALA A 272 -29.47 7.07 -0.69
C ALA A 272 -30.64 6.35 -1.38
N GLU A 273 -30.60 6.12 -2.70
CA GLU A 273 -31.66 5.40 -3.43
C GLU A 273 -31.24 4.00 -3.92
N GLU A 274 -30.00 3.55 -3.67
CA GLU A 274 -29.53 2.23 -4.13
C GLU A 274 -29.76 1.06 -3.14
N GLU A 275 -30.22 1.33 -1.91
CA GLU A 275 -30.54 0.26 -0.93
C GLU A 275 -32.01 -0.20 -0.93
N GLU A 276 -32.93 0.51 -1.61
CA GLU A 276 -34.35 0.13 -1.61
C GLU A 276 -34.79 -0.70 -2.84
N MET A 277 -33.92 -0.86 -3.85
CA MET A 277 -34.22 -1.66 -5.07
C MET A 277 -33.75 -3.12 -5.05
N LYS A 278 -33.27 -3.63 -3.91
CA LYS A 278 -32.77 -5.02 -3.78
C LYS A 278 -33.71 -6.00 -3.07
N LYS A 279 -34.97 -5.64 -2.82
CA LYS A 279 -35.91 -6.49 -2.07
C LYS A 279 -37.09 -7.10 -2.83
N GLU A 280 -37.17 -6.95 -4.16
CA GLU A 280 -38.30 -7.50 -4.96
C GLU A 280 -37.87 -8.33 -6.18
N LYS A 281 -36.75 -9.07 -6.11
CA LYS A 281 -36.39 -10.02 -7.18
C LYS A 281 -35.77 -11.32 -6.67
N GLU A 282 -36.50 -11.99 -5.77
CA GLU A 282 -36.41 -13.44 -5.57
C GLU A 282 -37.75 -14.06 -5.99
N GLU A 283 -37.94 -14.22 -7.29
CA GLU A 283 -38.82 -15.26 -7.84
C GLU A 283 -37.92 -16.36 -8.43
N PRO A 284 -38.05 -17.63 -8.01
CA PRO A 284 -37.32 -18.72 -8.62
C PRO A 284 -37.91 -19.01 -10.00
N LEU A 285 -37.14 -18.69 -11.05
CA LEU A 285 -37.39 -19.19 -12.41
C LEU A 285 -37.12 -20.70 -12.43
N VAL A 286 -38.16 -21.47 -12.16
CA VAL A 286 -38.28 -22.88 -12.48
C VAL A 286 -38.18 -22.99 -14.00
N VAL A 287 -37.05 -23.45 -14.52
CA VAL A 287 -36.91 -23.82 -15.92
C VAL A 287 -37.57 -25.19 -16.09
N PRO A 288 -38.68 -25.32 -16.83
CA PRO A 288 -39.28 -26.60 -17.11
C PRO A 288 -38.35 -27.44 -17.99
N ALA A 289 -38.19 -28.70 -17.59
CA ALA A 289 -37.58 -29.74 -18.39
C ALA A 289 -38.63 -30.26 -19.39
N ASP A 290 -38.51 -29.86 -20.66
CA ASP A 290 -39.04 -30.58 -21.81
C ASP A 290 -37.81 -31.22 -22.51
N GLY A 291 -37.66 -32.52 -22.70
CA GLY A 291 -38.69 -33.54 -22.88
C GLY A 291 -39.00 -33.68 -24.37
N ASP A 292 -38.23 -34.55 -25.05
CA ASP A 292 -38.57 -35.32 -26.26
C ASP A 292 -39.32 -34.66 -27.44
N ASP A 293 -38.62 -34.51 -28.59
CA ASP A 293 -39.21 -34.78 -29.93
C ASP A 293 -38.06 -34.91 -30.95
N ALA A 294 -37.64 -36.12 -31.31
CA ALA A 294 -38.18 -36.99 -32.36
C ALA A 294 -37.39 -36.86 -33.67
N VAL A 295 -36.84 -38.02 -34.03
CA VAL A 295 -36.18 -38.34 -35.30
C VAL A 295 -37.26 -38.48 -36.37
N GLU A 296 -37.16 -37.72 -37.46
CA GLU A 296 -37.72 -38.14 -38.75
C GLU A 296 -36.69 -37.95 -39.87
N TYR A 297 -36.31 -39.12 -40.42
CA TYR A 297 -35.68 -39.48 -41.70
C TYR A 297 -34.85 -38.47 -42.50
#